data_AF-A0A5K7SB29-F1
#
_entry.id   AF-A0A5K7SB29-F1
#
_cell.length_a   1.000
_cell.length_b   1.000
_cell.length_c   1.000
_cell.angle_alpha   90.00
_cell.angle_beta   90.00
_cell.angle_gamma   90.00
#
_symmetry.space_group_name_H-M   'P 1'
#
loop_
_entity.id
_entity.type
_entity.pdbx_description
1 polymer ?
#
loop_
_entity_poly.entity_id
_entity_poly.type
_entity_poly.pdbx_seq_one_letter_code
_entity_poly.pdbx_strand_id
1 'polypeptide(L)' 'MKKRAISVVAVLLIISIGNYFRIISDGSVRTVEFLSIFAIGALSGILLTQITAAVRDKKKLS' A
#
# COMPACT_ATOMS: atom_id res chain seq x y z
N MET A 1 9.12 -15.95 -4.44
CA MET A 1 7.89 -15.45 -3.78
C MET A 1 7.93 -13.95 -3.45
N LYS A 2 9.06 -13.40 -2.94
CA LYS A 2 9.20 -11.96 -2.60
C LYS A 2 8.71 -10.97 -3.67
N LYS A 3 9.07 -11.18 -4.95
CA LYS A 3 8.60 -10.31 -6.05
C LYS A 3 7.08 -10.35 -6.27
N ARG A 4 6.45 -11.52 -6.12
CA ARG A 4 4.98 -11.67 -6.21
C ARG A 4 4.29 -10.96 -5.04
N ALA A 5 4.85 -11.05 -3.83
CA ALA A 5 4.32 -10.34 -2.66
C ALA A 5 4.34 -8.81 -2.86
N ILE A 6 5.44 -8.26 -3.37
CA ILE A 6 5.55 -6.82 -3.69
C ILE A 6 4.47 -6.42 -4.70
N SER A 7 4.30 -7.19 -5.78
CA SER A 7 3.28 -6.88 -6.80
C SER A 7 1.85 -6.93 -6.23
N VAL A 8 1.53 -7.93 -5.39
CA VAL A 8 0.19 -8.03 -4.77
C VAL A 8 -0.08 -6.84 -3.84
N VAL A 9 0.89 -6.48 -2.98
CA VAL A 9 0.74 -5.33 -2.06
C VAL A 9 0.60 -4.02 -2.85
N ALA A 10 1.33 -3.86 -3.95
CA ALA A 10 1.21 -2.68 -4.81
C ALA A 10 -0.19 -2.58 -5.45
N VAL A 11 -0.74 -3.68 -5.96
CA VAL A 11 -2.09 -3.71 -6.53
C VAL A 11 -3.14 -3.39 -5.46
N LEU A 12 -3.03 -3.99 -4.28
CA LEU A 12 -3.94 -3.70 -3.15
C LEU A 12 -3.87 -2.22 -2.75
N LEU A 13 -2.67 -1.64 -2.70
CA LEU A 13 -2.50 -0.22 -2.38
C LEU A 13 -3.19 0.68 -3.41
N ILE A 14 -3.04 0.40 -4.71
CA ILE A 14 -3.72 1.15 -5.78
C ILE A 14 -5.24 1.06 -5.64
N ILE A 15 -5.76 -0.14 -5.38
CA ILE A 15 -7.20 -0.36 -5.17
C ILE A 15 -7.69 0.43 -3.94
N SER A 16 -6.96 0.39 -2.83
CA SER A 16 -7.31 1.14 -1.62
C SER A 16 -7.33 2.65 -1.86
N ILE A 17 -6.35 3.20 -2.60
CA ILE A 17 -6.31 4.62 -2.98
C ILE A 17 -7.52 4.98 -3.85
N GLY A 18 -7.82 4.18 -4.89
CA GLY A 18 -8.98 4.40 -5.75
C GLY A 18 -10.30 4.34 -4.98
N ASN A 19 -10.42 3.42 -4.03
CA ASN A 19 -11.60 3.31 -3.18
C ASN A 19 -11.76 4.54 -2.27
N TYR A 20 -10.67 5.04 -1.69
CA TYR A 20 -10.69 6.26 -0.88
C TYR A 20 -11.18 7.48 -1.68
N PHE A 21 -10.69 7.66 -2.91
CA PHE A 21 -11.15 8.75 -3.79
C PHE A 21 -12.64 8.64 -4.15
N ARG A 22 -13.20 7.43 -4.21
CA ARG A 22 -14.64 7.25 -4.40
C ARG A 22 -15.42 7.65 -3.14
N ILE A 23 -14.98 7.20 -1.97
CA ILE A 23 -15.66 7.41 -0.69
C ILE A 23 -15.67 8.88 -0.29
N ILE A 24 -14.56 9.60 -0.47
CA ILE A 24 -14.45 11.01 -0.07
C ILE A 24 -15.43 11.93 -0.81
N SER A 25 -15.95 11.50 -1.98
CA SER A 25 -16.96 12.27 -2.71
C SER A 25 -18.34 12.27 -2.04
N ASP A 26 -18.62 11.30 -1.17
CA ASP A 26 -19.94 11.11 -0.54
C ASP A 26 -20.04 11.79 0.84
N GLY A 27 -18.92 12.29 1.39
CA GLY A 27 -18.78 13.20 2.57
C GLY A 27 -19.40 12.77 3.90
N SER A 28 -20.15 11.67 3.92
CA SER A 28 -21.07 11.28 4.98
C SER A 28 -20.51 10.19 5.88
N VAL A 29 -19.48 9.47 5.44
CA VAL A 29 -18.96 8.28 6.13
C VAL A 29 -17.50 8.46 6.60
N ARG A 30 -17.30 9.46 7.48
CA ARG A 30 -15.97 9.83 8.03
C ARG A 30 -15.19 8.66 8.62
N THR A 31 -15.85 7.71 9.30
CA THR A 31 -15.16 6.54 9.88
C THR A 31 -14.51 5.64 8.82
N VAL A 32 -15.17 5.48 7.67
CA VAL A 32 -14.63 4.67 6.56
C VAL A 32 -13.49 5.42 5.85
N GLU A 33 -13.55 6.75 5.77
CA GLU A 33 -12.44 7.57 5.30
C GLU A 33 -11.19 7.39 6.18
N PHE A 34 -11.33 7.50 7.51
CA PHE A 34 -10.22 7.28 8.44
C PHE A 34 -9.61 5.88 8.33
N LEU A 35 -10.46 4.85 8.24
CA LEU A 35 -10.00 3.47 8.05
C LEU A 35 -9.25 3.29 6.72
N SER A 36 -9.73 3.94 5.66
CA SER A 36 -9.11 3.88 4.32
C SER A 36 -7.74 4.55 4.33
N ILE A 37 -7.61 5.73 4.93
CA ILE A 37 -6.32 6.43 5.08
C ILE A 37 -5.34 5.57 5.89
N PHE A 38 -5.81 4.97 6.99
CA PHE A 38 -4.99 4.07 7.80
C PHE A 38 -4.50 2.86 7.00
N ALA A 39 -5.39 2.20 6.25
CA ALA A 39 -5.05 1.06 5.41
C ALA A 39 -4.04 1.43 4.31
N ILE A 40 -4.22 2.58 3.65
CA ILE A 40 -3.28 3.10 2.65
C ILE A 40 -1.91 3.33 3.27
N GLY A 41 -1.85 3.95 4.45
CA GLY A 41 -0.60 4.17 5.18
C GLY A 41 0.11 2.86 5.55
N ALA A 42 -0.62 1.90 6.10
CA ALA A 42 -0.09 0.59 6.46
C ALA A 42 0.45 -0.18 5.23
N LEU A 43 -0.33 -0.24 4.14
CA LEU A 43 0.08 -0.89 2.90
C LEU A 43 1.31 -0.20 2.27
N SER A 44 1.36 1.13 2.31
CA SER A 44 2.53 1.90 1.84
C SER A 44 3.78 1.58 2.64
N GLY A 45 3.69 1.51 3.97
CA GLY A 45 4.81 1.12 4.83
C GLY A 45 5.30 -0.30 4.57
N ILE A 46 4.37 -1.24 4.40
CA ILE A 46 4.69 -2.63 4.02
C ILE A 46 5.39 -2.65 2.65
N LEU A 47 4.92 -1.89 1.67
CA LEU A 47 5.55 -1.85 0.35
C LEU A 47 6.98 -1.27 0.43
N LEU A 48 7.19 -0.19 1.18
CA LEU A 48 8.50 0.43 1.38
C LEU A 48 9.50 -0.52 2.06
N THR A 49 9.08 -1.22 3.12
CA THR A 49 9.93 -2.22 3.78
C THR A 49 10.31 -3.37 2.85
N GLN A 50 9.39 -3.83 1.99
CA GLN A 50 9.70 -4.87 1.01
C GLN A 50 10.64 -4.37 -0.10
N ILE A 51 10.47 -3.13 -0.58
CA ILE A 51 11.35 -2.52 -1.59
C ILE A 51 12.76 -2.31 -1.02
N THR A 52 12.87 -1.72 0.17
CA THR A 52 14.17 -1.49 0.83
C THR A 52 14.91 -2.79 1.11
N ALA A 53 14.20 -3.82 1.56
CA ALA A 53 14.77 -5.16 1.71
C ALA A 53 15.24 -5.75 0.37
N ALA A 54 14.45 -5.61 -0.71
CA ALA A 54 14.82 -6.10 -2.03
C ALA A 54 16.04 -5.37 -2.63
N VAL A 55 16.15 -4.05 -2.42
CA VAL A 55 17.30 -3.25 -2.84
C VAL A 55 18.55 -3.65 -2.06
N ARG A 56 18.42 -3.85 -0.73
CA ARG A 56 19.54 -4.29 0.12
C ARG A 56 20.00 -5.71 -0.23
N ASP A 57 19.08 -6.63 -0.50
CA ASP A 57 19.40 -8.00 -0.95
C ASP A 57 20.16 -7.97 -2.28
N LYS A 58 19.78 -7.11 -3.24
CA LYS A 58 20.53 -6.91 -4.48
C LYS A 58 21.93 -6.36 -4.25
N LYS A 59 22.10 -5.39 -3.35
CA LYS A 59 23.40 -4.80 -3.02
C LYS A 59 24.39 -5.79 -2.39
N LYS A 60 23.89 -6.80 -1.67
CA LYS A 60 24.72 -7.86 -1.07
C LYS A 60 25.23 -8.91 -2.07
N LEU A 61 24.64 -9.01 -3.25
CA LEU A 61 25.01 -9.96 -4.31
C LEU A 61 25.89 -9.34 -5.41
N SER A 62 26.13 -8.04 -5.37
CA SER A 62 27.02 -7.29 -6.27
C SER A 62 28.32 -6.94 -5.56
#